data_AF-A0A7T8GXE8-F1
#
_entry.id   AF-A0A7T8GXE8-F1
#
_cell.length_a   1.000
_cell.length_b   1.000
_cell.length_c   1.000
_cell.angle_alpha   90.00
_cell.angle_beta   90.00
_cell.angle_gamma   90.00
#
_symmetry.space_group_name_H-M   'P 1'
#
loop_
_entity.id
_entity.type
_entity.pdbx_description
1 polymer ?
#
loop_
_entity_poly.entity_id
_entity_poly.type
_entity_poly.pdbx_seq_one_letter_code
_entity_poly.pdbx_strand_id
1 'polypeptide(L)'
;MLKACLKFLLPPSHHKAHALRRQIEWTLPMGTNIICHLKDKFKIKNKKRWSQIMYMNYLLKFKHKELTNRGNYNLENTYLLALDGDMDFRPEAVTMLLDLMKKNIKTGAVCGRIHPLGSGLMKWYQSFEYAIGHWLQKSTEHVIGCVLCSPGCFSLFRASCIHGGIMKTYATVSTSPKDFVQYDQGEDRWLCTLLLQNGYRVAYAAACDAYTCK
;
A
#
# COMPACT_ATOMS: atom_id res chain seq x y z
N MET A 1 -9.89 -11.79 -3.86
CA MET A 1 -9.35 -10.42 -3.97
C MET A 1 -7.86 -10.53 -4.25
N LEU A 2 -7.51 -10.61 -5.54
CA LEU A 2 -6.12 -10.58 -5.99
C LEU A 2 -5.57 -9.19 -5.69
N LYS A 3 -4.47 -9.13 -4.96
CA LYS A 3 -3.63 -7.93 -4.91
C LYS A 3 -2.47 -8.19 -5.86
N ALA A 4 -2.52 -7.59 -7.05
CA ALA A 4 -1.41 -7.61 -7.98
C ALA A 4 -0.34 -6.62 -7.46
N CYS A 5 0.78 -7.14 -6.96
CA CYS A 5 1.93 -6.32 -6.62
C CYS A 5 2.75 -6.15 -7.91
N LEU A 6 2.59 -5.01 -8.59
CA LEU A 6 3.32 -4.72 -9.81
C LEU A 6 4.75 -4.26 -9.48
N LYS A 7 5.72 -4.97 -10.07
CA LYS A 7 7.12 -4.61 -10.33
C LYS A 7 8.12 -4.63 -9.16
N PHE A 8 8.86 -5.75 -9.07
CA PHE A 8 10.31 -5.72 -8.85
C PHE A 8 10.96 -6.61 -9.91
N LEU A 9 11.80 -6.00 -10.75
CA LEU A 9 12.71 -6.69 -11.67
C LEU A 9 13.71 -7.51 -10.84
N LEU A 10 13.90 -8.80 -11.20
CA LEU A 10 15.14 -9.62 -11.17
C LEU A 10 14.84 -11.13 -10.98
N PRO A 11 15.71 -12.04 -11.47
CA PRO A 11 15.39 -13.44 -11.78
C PRO A 11 15.17 -14.33 -10.54
N PRO A 12 14.57 -15.53 -10.73
CA PRO A 12 14.13 -16.37 -9.64
C PRO A 12 15.33 -17.03 -8.94
N SER A 13 15.56 -16.71 -7.66
CA SER A 13 16.33 -17.57 -6.77
C SER A 13 15.35 -18.40 -5.93
N HIS A 14 15.38 -19.72 -6.14
CA HIS A 14 14.62 -20.73 -5.43
C HIS A 14 14.93 -20.76 -3.93
N HIS A 15 14.32 -19.89 -3.11
CA HIS A 15 14.36 -20.06 -1.65
C HIS A 15 13.02 -19.76 -0.98
N LYS A 16 12.62 -20.68 -0.11
CA LYS A 16 11.30 -20.84 0.52
C LYS A 16 10.98 -19.69 1.47
N ALA A 17 10.12 -18.76 1.06
CA ALA A 17 9.35 -17.96 2.02
C ALA A 17 8.27 -18.87 2.64
N HIS A 18 8.46 -19.27 3.90
CA HIS A 18 7.68 -20.32 4.58
C HIS A 18 6.15 -20.17 4.56
N ALA A 19 5.62 -18.97 4.24
CA ALA A 19 4.19 -18.64 4.19
C ALA A 19 3.61 -18.50 2.76
N LEU A 20 4.44 -18.46 1.71
CA LEU A 20 4.00 -18.48 0.31
C LEU A 20 4.03 -19.92 -0.19
N ARG A 21 2.89 -20.43 -0.66
CA ARG A 21 2.78 -21.85 -1.07
C ARG A 21 3.32 -22.08 -2.47
N ARG A 22 3.03 -21.15 -3.39
CA ARG A 22 3.43 -21.18 -4.80
C ARG A 22 3.58 -19.76 -5.34
N GLN A 23 4.53 -19.59 -6.24
CA GLN A 23 4.78 -18.39 -7.02
C GLN A 23 4.51 -18.76 -8.48
N ILE A 24 3.71 -17.94 -9.16
CA ILE A 24 3.45 -18.10 -10.59
C ILE A 24 4.00 -16.87 -11.29
N GLU A 25 4.85 -17.09 -12.27
CA GLU A 25 5.51 -16.03 -13.02
C GLU A 25 5.01 -16.05 -14.46
N TRP A 26 4.67 -14.87 -14.98
CA TRP A 26 4.31 -14.68 -16.38
C TRP A 26 5.07 -13.48 -16.93
N THR A 27 5.57 -13.59 -18.15
CA THR A 27 6.14 -12.46 -18.89
C THR A 27 5.07 -11.91 -19.83
N LEU A 28 4.69 -10.65 -19.62
CA LEU A 28 3.75 -9.93 -20.50
C LEU A 28 4.38 -9.62 -21.87
N PRO A 29 3.58 -9.28 -22.90
CA PRO A 29 4.05 -9.00 -24.28
C PRO A 29 5.10 -7.88 -24.46
N MET A 30 5.50 -7.20 -23.39
CA MET A 30 6.54 -6.15 -23.38
C MET A 30 7.72 -6.50 -22.46
N GLY A 31 7.93 -7.78 -22.16
CA GLY A 31 9.02 -8.25 -21.28
C GLY A 31 8.80 -7.96 -19.79
N THR A 32 7.62 -7.48 -19.39
CA THR A 32 7.31 -7.20 -17.99
C THR A 32 6.93 -8.49 -17.28
N ASN A 33 7.68 -8.88 -16.25
CA ASN A 33 7.36 -10.05 -15.44
C ASN A 33 6.29 -9.69 -14.39
N ILE A 34 5.19 -10.43 -14.41
CA ILE A 34 4.20 -10.49 -13.34
C ILE A 34 4.54 -11.69 -12.47
N ILE A 35 4.64 -11.44 -11.17
CA ILE A 35 4.84 -12.47 -10.17
C ILE A 35 3.61 -12.51 -9.26
N CYS A 36 2.85 -13.59 -9.34
CA CYS A 36 1.71 -13.83 -8.48
C CYS A 36 2.09 -14.77 -7.34
N HIS A 37 1.82 -14.31 -6.11
CA HIS A 37 2.09 -15.06 -4.89
C HIS A 37 0.78 -15.62 -4.33
N LEU A 38 0.72 -16.94 -4.18
CA LEU A 38 -0.43 -17.61 -3.57
C LEU A 38 -0.19 -17.82 -2.07
N LYS A 39 -1.03 -17.18 -1.26
CA LYS A 39 -0.99 -17.32 0.20
C LYS A 39 -1.51 -18.69 0.64
N ASP A 40 -0.86 -19.25 1.65
CA ASP A 40 -1.38 -20.43 2.35
C ASP A 40 -2.35 -20.02 3.46
N LYS A 41 -3.62 -20.43 3.35
CA LYS A 41 -4.67 -20.12 4.34
C LYS A 41 -4.46 -20.84 5.68
N PHE A 42 -3.68 -21.92 5.71
CA PHE A 42 -3.40 -22.66 6.95
C PHE A 42 -2.26 -22.03 7.75
N LYS A 43 -1.40 -21.24 7.10
CA LYS A 43 -0.24 -20.58 7.73
C LYS A 43 -0.47 -19.11 8.03
N ILE A 44 -1.33 -18.44 7.26
CA ILE A 44 -1.62 -17.02 7.41
C ILE A 44 -3.10 -16.83 7.72
N LYS A 45 -3.38 -16.00 8.73
CA LYS A 45 -4.74 -15.63 9.11
C LYS A 45 -5.52 -15.05 7.92
N ASN A 46 -6.80 -15.41 7.83
CA ASN A 46 -7.67 -15.03 6.72
C ASN A 46 -8.25 -13.63 6.91
N LYS A 47 -7.52 -12.55 6.59
CA LYS A 47 -8.07 -11.19 6.33
C LYS A 47 -7.15 -10.36 5.42
N LYS A 48 -7.63 -9.19 4.99
CA LYS A 48 -6.87 -8.23 4.17
C LYS A 48 -5.61 -7.75 4.90
N ARG A 49 -5.72 -7.30 6.16
CA ARG A 49 -4.60 -6.90 7.03
C ARG A 49 -3.46 -7.92 7.09
N TRP A 50 -3.76 -9.17 7.41
CA TRP A 50 -2.74 -10.23 7.52
C TRP A 50 -2.03 -10.51 6.20
N SER A 51 -2.73 -10.30 5.09
CA SER A 51 -2.12 -10.39 3.76
C SER A 51 -1.15 -9.22 3.53
N GLN A 52 -1.52 -7.98 3.90
CA GLN A 52 -0.62 -6.81 3.85
C GLN A 52 0.63 -7.00 4.72
N ILE A 53 0.46 -7.43 5.98
CA ILE A 53 1.58 -7.72 6.90
C ILE A 53 2.55 -8.72 6.29
N MET A 54 2.02 -9.77 5.67
CA MET A 54 2.82 -10.82 5.07
C MET A 54 3.63 -10.29 3.88
N TYR A 55 3.01 -9.54 2.97
CA TYR A 55 3.70 -8.96 1.81
C TYR A 55 4.73 -7.90 2.20
N MET A 56 4.39 -7.00 3.12
CA MET A 56 5.32 -5.97 3.60
C MET A 56 6.54 -6.59 4.26
N ASN A 57 6.36 -7.61 5.12
CA ASN A 57 7.49 -8.33 5.71
C ASN A 57 8.31 -9.08 4.66
N TYR A 58 7.67 -9.74 3.70
CA TYR A 58 8.37 -10.45 2.62
C TYR A 58 9.23 -9.48 1.79
N LEU A 59 8.68 -8.35 1.36
CA LEU A 59 9.40 -7.36 0.56
C LEU A 59 10.53 -6.70 1.36
N LEU A 60 10.27 -6.30 2.60
CA LEU A 60 11.22 -5.51 3.40
C LEU A 60 12.26 -6.33 4.16
N LYS A 61 11.99 -7.59 4.52
CA LYS A 61 12.95 -8.43 5.25
C LYS A 61 13.67 -9.43 4.36
N PHE A 62 12.95 -10.03 3.42
CA PHE A 62 13.52 -11.07 2.57
C PHE A 62 14.08 -10.46 1.28
N LYS A 63 13.23 -9.80 0.48
CA LYS A 63 13.67 -9.23 -0.81
C LYS A 63 14.66 -8.10 -0.65
N HIS A 64 14.45 -7.20 0.30
CA HIS A 64 15.44 -6.15 0.58
C HIS A 64 16.81 -6.74 0.95
N LYS A 65 16.87 -7.77 1.81
CA LYS A 65 18.13 -8.44 2.15
C LYS A 65 18.81 -9.08 0.93
N GLU A 66 18.02 -9.69 0.05
CA GLU A 66 18.52 -10.25 -1.21
C GLU A 66 19.10 -9.16 -2.13
N LEU A 67 18.43 -8.00 -2.22
CA LEU A 67 18.87 -6.85 -3.01
C LEU A 67 20.12 -6.19 -2.40
N THR A 68 20.14 -5.95 -1.09
CA THR A 68 21.29 -5.35 -0.37
C THR A 68 22.55 -6.20 -0.49
N ASN A 69 22.41 -7.53 -0.55
CA ASN A 69 23.54 -8.42 -0.80
C ASN A 69 24.07 -8.33 -2.25
N ARG A 70 23.26 -7.84 -3.20
CA ARG A 70 23.61 -7.64 -4.62
C ARG A 70 24.03 -6.20 -4.94
N GLY A 71 23.91 -5.26 -4.01
CA GLY A 71 24.25 -3.84 -4.19
C GLY A 71 23.81 -2.97 -3.02
N ASN A 72 24.20 -1.70 -2.98
CA ASN A 72 23.94 -0.83 -1.82
C ASN A 72 22.53 -0.18 -1.88
N TYR A 73 21.48 -0.95 -1.60
CA TYR A 73 20.10 -0.44 -1.60
C TYR A 73 19.74 0.21 -0.27
N ASN A 74 19.43 1.51 -0.28
CA ASN A 74 18.97 2.24 0.91
C ASN A 74 17.43 2.13 1.06
N LEU A 75 16.96 1.79 2.27
CA LEU A 75 15.54 1.77 2.64
C LEU A 75 14.86 3.13 2.50
N GLU A 76 15.60 4.24 2.61
CA GLU A 76 15.05 5.58 2.47
C GLU A 76 14.62 5.91 1.04
N ASN A 77 15.30 5.34 0.04
CA ASN A 77 15.02 5.50 -1.39
C ASN A 77 14.27 4.29 -1.98
N THR A 78 13.75 3.42 -1.12
CA THR A 78 12.91 2.30 -1.53
C THR A 78 11.46 2.62 -1.20
N TYR A 79 10.57 2.39 -2.17
CA TYR A 79 9.14 2.68 -2.04
C TYR A 79 8.30 1.45 -2.34
N LEU A 80 7.17 1.32 -1.65
CA LEU A 80 6.19 0.26 -1.82
C LEU A 80 4.92 0.87 -2.39
N LEU A 81 4.58 0.51 -3.63
CA LEU A 81 3.34 0.93 -4.26
C LEU A 81 2.24 -0.11 -3.97
N ALA A 82 1.17 0.34 -3.30
CA ALA A 82 -0.04 -0.42 -3.05
C ALA A 82 -1.12 -0.01 -4.04
N LEU A 83 -1.62 -1.00 -4.78
CA LEU A 83 -2.64 -0.86 -5.81
C LEU A 83 -3.77 -1.86 -5.54
N ASP A 84 -5.00 -1.43 -5.74
CA ASP A 84 -6.13 -2.35 -5.85
C ASP A 84 -6.20 -2.95 -7.26
N GLY A 85 -6.74 -4.16 -7.36
CA GLY A 85 -6.69 -4.97 -8.60
C GLY A 85 -7.57 -4.45 -9.73
N ASP A 86 -8.46 -3.51 -9.43
CA ASP A 86 -9.39 -2.84 -10.32
C ASP A 86 -9.00 -1.37 -10.56
N MET A 87 -7.75 -0.99 -10.31
CA MET A 87 -7.28 0.38 -10.54
C MET A 87 -6.47 0.50 -11.83
N ASP A 88 -6.83 1.50 -12.64
CA ASP A 88 -6.05 1.96 -13.78
C ASP A 88 -5.43 3.33 -13.45
N PHE A 89 -4.18 3.52 -13.85
CA PHE A 89 -3.45 4.75 -13.57
C PHE A 89 -2.43 5.03 -14.66
N ARG A 90 -2.16 6.32 -14.87
CA ARG A 90 -1.14 6.77 -15.79
C ARG A 90 0.26 6.65 -15.15
N PRO A 91 1.31 6.26 -15.89
CA PRO A 91 2.68 6.20 -15.36
C PRO A 91 3.13 7.52 -14.72
N GLU A 92 2.73 8.65 -15.33
CA GLU A 92 2.99 10.01 -14.80
C GLU A 92 2.50 10.19 -13.37
N ALA A 93 1.36 9.58 -13.00
CA ALA A 93 0.80 9.70 -11.65
C ALA A 93 1.74 9.09 -10.60
N VAL A 94 2.39 7.95 -10.91
CA VAL A 94 3.37 7.32 -10.01
C VAL A 94 4.63 8.18 -9.88
N THR A 95 5.10 8.78 -10.98
CA THR A 95 6.24 9.71 -10.96
C THR A 95 5.96 10.90 -10.05
N MET A 96 4.76 11.49 -10.15
CA MET A 96 4.35 12.60 -9.29
C MET A 96 4.25 12.21 -7.81
N LEU A 97 3.76 11.00 -7.49
CA LEU A 97 3.78 10.47 -6.12
C LEU A 97 5.22 10.34 -5.59
N LEU A 98 6.13 9.84 -6.42
CA LEU A 98 7.55 9.71 -6.08
C LEU A 98 8.19 11.07 -5.84
N ASP A 99 7.90 12.08 -6.67
CA ASP A 99 8.44 13.41 -6.51
C ASP A 99 7.97 14.07 -5.20
N LEU A 100 6.70 13.87 -4.82
CA LEU A 100 6.19 14.33 -3.52
C LEU A 100 6.87 13.62 -2.34
N MET A 101 7.15 12.32 -2.47
CA MET A 101 7.92 11.58 -1.47
C MET A 101 9.37 12.08 -1.38
N LYS A 102 10.01 12.44 -2.50
CA LYS A 102 11.38 12.96 -2.50
C LYS A 102 11.50 14.35 -1.89
N LYS A 103 10.48 15.20 -2.04
CA LYS A 103 10.47 16.56 -1.47
C LYS A 103 10.65 16.61 0.04
N ASN A 104 10.17 15.61 0.77
CA ASN A 104 10.31 15.57 2.22
C ASN A 104 10.58 14.15 2.74
N ILE A 105 11.72 13.99 3.40
CA ILE A 105 12.13 12.70 3.97
C ILE A 105 11.20 12.17 5.06
N LYS A 106 10.49 13.07 5.77
CA LYS A 106 9.48 12.71 6.77
C LYS A 106 8.16 12.25 6.16
N THR A 107 7.95 12.40 4.84
CA THR A 107 6.77 11.85 4.18
C THR A 107 6.93 10.32 4.09
N GLY A 108 6.11 9.62 4.88
CA GLY A 108 6.08 8.16 4.98
C GLY A 108 5.09 7.52 4.01
N ALA A 109 4.03 8.24 3.64
CA ALA A 109 3.05 7.77 2.65
C ALA A 109 2.48 8.91 1.81
N VAL A 110 2.17 8.64 0.54
CA VAL A 110 1.45 9.55 -0.36
C VAL A 110 0.35 8.78 -1.08
N CYS A 111 -0.81 9.41 -1.23
CA CYS A 111 -1.97 8.85 -1.92
C CYS A 111 -2.37 9.77 -3.06
N GLY A 112 -2.76 9.18 -4.20
CA GLY A 112 -3.39 9.95 -5.26
C GLY A 112 -4.90 10.10 -5.07
N ARG A 113 -5.50 10.88 -5.97
CA ARG A 113 -6.94 11.02 -6.12
C ARG A 113 -7.49 9.83 -6.89
N ILE A 114 -8.63 9.33 -6.44
CA ILE A 114 -9.32 8.20 -7.06
C ILE A 114 -10.64 8.69 -7.62
N HIS A 115 -10.92 8.36 -8.88
CA HIS A 115 -12.18 8.64 -9.56
C HIS A 115 -12.93 7.34 -9.81
N PRO A 116 -14.11 7.14 -9.18
CA PRO A 116 -14.92 5.96 -9.46
C PRO A 116 -15.52 6.06 -10.88
N LEU A 117 -15.19 5.11 -11.76
CA LEU A 117 -15.87 4.95 -13.06
C LEU A 117 -17.01 3.93 -12.94
N GLY A 118 -18.06 4.10 -13.74
CA GLY A 118 -19.24 3.22 -13.74
C GLY A 118 -20.58 3.96 -13.89
N SER A 119 -21.69 3.23 -13.77
CA SER A 119 -23.07 3.71 -13.81
C SER A 119 -23.93 3.01 -12.76
N GLY A 120 -24.94 3.71 -12.22
CA GLY A 120 -25.90 3.15 -11.24
C GLY A 120 -25.78 3.72 -9.83
N LEU A 121 -26.69 3.32 -8.94
CA LEU A 121 -26.82 3.81 -7.56
C LEU A 121 -25.56 3.58 -6.71
N MET A 122 -24.85 2.47 -6.95
CA MET A 122 -23.62 2.14 -6.23
C MET A 122 -22.51 3.17 -6.46
N LYS A 123 -22.37 3.67 -7.70
CA LYS A 123 -21.39 4.72 -8.01
C LYS A 123 -21.75 6.03 -7.31
N TRP A 124 -23.03 6.39 -7.28
CA TRP A 124 -23.47 7.60 -6.60
C TRP A 124 -23.15 7.54 -5.11
N TYR A 125 -23.40 6.39 -4.49
CA TYR A 125 -23.02 6.14 -3.10
C TYR A 125 -21.50 6.25 -2.89
N GLN A 126 -20.70 5.56 -3.70
CA GLN A 126 -19.24 5.65 -3.63
C GLN A 126 -18.71 7.08 -3.86
N SER A 127 -19.30 7.80 -4.81
CA SER A 127 -18.94 9.19 -5.12
C SER A 127 -19.30 10.12 -3.96
N PHE A 128 -20.44 9.88 -3.31
CA PHE A 128 -20.87 10.61 -2.13
C PHE A 128 -19.97 10.34 -0.92
N GLU A 129 -19.66 9.07 -0.62
CA GLU A 129 -18.72 8.72 0.44
C GLU A 129 -17.34 9.32 0.18
N TYR A 130 -16.86 9.25 -1.07
CA TYR A 130 -15.59 9.84 -1.45
C TYR A 130 -15.61 11.36 -1.36
N ALA A 131 -16.72 12.03 -1.73
CA ALA A 131 -16.87 13.48 -1.61
C ALA A 131 -16.93 13.93 -0.15
N ILE A 132 -17.69 13.25 0.71
CA ILE A 132 -17.72 13.52 2.17
C ILE A 132 -16.34 13.32 2.77
N GLY A 133 -15.71 12.19 2.47
CA GLY A 133 -14.34 11.89 2.90
C GLY A 133 -13.40 12.99 2.43
N HIS A 134 -13.48 13.40 1.16
CA HIS A 134 -12.64 14.45 0.63
C HIS A 134 -12.88 15.80 1.31
N TRP A 135 -14.12 16.24 1.50
CA TRP A 135 -14.41 17.55 2.07
C TRP A 135 -14.10 17.66 3.57
N LEU A 136 -14.47 16.66 4.36
CA LEU A 136 -14.14 16.64 5.79
C LEU A 136 -12.64 16.44 6.03
N GLN A 137 -12.02 15.55 5.25
CA GLN A 137 -10.61 15.25 5.41
C GLN A 137 -9.73 16.38 4.88
N LYS A 138 -10.10 17.09 3.80
CA LYS A 138 -9.40 18.30 3.33
C LYS A 138 -9.42 19.44 4.34
N SER A 139 -10.56 19.65 5.00
CA SER A 139 -10.69 20.69 6.03
C SER A 139 -9.80 20.37 7.24
N THR A 140 -9.75 19.10 7.65
CA THR A 140 -8.89 18.62 8.73
C THR A 140 -7.40 18.62 8.34
N GLU A 141 -7.10 18.24 7.09
CA GLU A 141 -5.76 18.24 6.50
C GLU A 141 -5.14 19.63 6.44
N HIS A 142 -5.94 20.66 6.16
CA HIS A 142 -5.47 22.05 6.14
C HIS A 142 -5.09 22.54 7.54
N VAL A 143 -5.84 22.14 8.56
CA VAL A 143 -5.58 22.50 9.96
C VAL A 143 -4.37 21.74 10.53
N ILE A 144 -4.24 20.45 10.22
CA ILE A 144 -3.17 19.58 10.76
C ILE A 144 -1.90 19.62 9.88
N GLY A 145 -2.02 20.03 8.62
CA GLY A 145 -0.94 19.99 7.63
C GLY A 145 -0.55 18.56 7.22
N CYS A 146 -1.35 17.55 7.56
CA CYS A 146 -1.14 16.16 7.14
C CYS A 146 -2.47 15.42 6.94
N VAL A 147 -2.43 14.38 6.11
CA VAL A 147 -3.56 13.52 5.76
C VAL A 147 -3.75 12.46 6.83
N LEU A 148 -4.95 12.36 7.38
CA LEU A 148 -5.23 11.38 8.44
C LEU A 148 -5.47 9.97 7.89
N CYS A 149 -5.91 9.84 6.64
CA CYS A 149 -6.22 8.55 6.02
C CYS A 149 -5.81 8.51 4.55
N SER A 150 -4.91 7.59 4.23
CA SER A 150 -4.62 7.18 2.86
C SER A 150 -5.63 6.11 2.42
N PRO A 151 -6.44 6.33 1.38
CA PRO A 151 -7.20 5.24 0.78
C PRO A 151 -6.21 4.20 0.21
N GLY A 152 -6.39 2.92 0.54
CA GLY A 152 -5.43 1.85 0.21
C GLY A 152 -5.32 1.49 -1.28
N CYS A 153 -6.09 2.15 -2.16
CA CYS A 153 -6.26 1.76 -3.56
C CYS A 153 -5.17 2.29 -4.51
N PHE A 154 -4.58 3.47 -4.22
CA PHE A 154 -3.50 4.06 -5.01
C PHE A 154 -2.55 4.86 -4.11
N SER A 155 -1.66 4.13 -3.43
CA SER A 155 -0.86 4.68 -2.33
C SER A 155 0.57 4.17 -2.33
N LEU A 156 1.50 5.09 -2.09
CA LEU A 156 2.94 4.84 -2.10
C LEU A 156 3.48 5.02 -0.68
N PHE A 157 4.17 4.01 -0.17
CA PHE A 157 4.76 4.00 1.19
C PHE A 157 6.29 3.98 1.11
N ARG A 158 6.97 4.63 2.05
CA ARG A 158 8.44 4.52 2.17
C ARG A 158 8.79 3.21 2.86
N ALA A 159 9.82 2.51 2.38
CA ALA A 159 10.27 1.28 3.02
C ALA A 159 10.83 1.52 4.42
N SER A 160 11.57 2.61 4.63
CA SER A 160 12.14 2.95 5.95
C SER A 160 11.09 3.16 7.03
N CYS A 161 9.94 3.80 6.72
CA CYS A 161 8.90 4.04 7.72
C CYS A 161 8.24 2.73 8.17
N ILE A 162 8.00 1.79 7.25
CA ILE A 162 7.39 0.50 7.56
C ILE A 162 8.38 -0.41 8.30
N HIS A 163 9.67 -0.38 7.95
CA HIS A 163 10.70 -1.19 8.59
C HIS A 163 10.96 -0.80 10.06
N GLY A 164 10.79 0.49 10.40
CA GLY A 164 11.13 1.11 11.69
C GLY A 164 10.28 0.72 12.92
N GLY A 165 9.70 -0.48 12.95
CA GLY A 165 8.98 -1.00 14.12
C GLY A 165 7.45 -0.93 14.05
N ILE A 166 6.89 -0.11 13.15
CA ILE A 166 5.45 -0.02 12.87
C ILE A 166 4.84 -1.40 12.63
N MET A 167 5.56 -2.27 11.93
CA MET A 167 5.06 -3.59 11.59
C MET A 167 4.78 -4.50 12.78
N LYS A 168 5.47 -4.31 13.92
CA LYS A 168 5.21 -5.10 15.13
C LYS A 168 3.83 -4.76 15.69
N THR A 169 3.56 -3.46 15.84
CA THR A 169 2.27 -2.95 16.33
C THR A 169 1.13 -3.22 15.36
N TYR A 170 1.39 -3.13 14.06
CA TYR A 170 0.38 -3.44 13.04
C TYR A 170 -0.03 -4.93 13.03
N ALA A 171 0.91 -5.82 13.41
CA ALA A 171 0.68 -7.25 13.52
C ALA A 171 0.05 -7.71 14.85
N THR A 172 -0.29 -6.78 15.76
CA THR A 172 -0.96 -7.11 17.02
C THR A 172 -2.31 -7.76 16.77
N VAL A 173 -2.59 -8.84 17.51
CA VAL A 173 -3.86 -9.57 17.38
C VAL A 173 -4.98 -8.77 18.03
N SER A 174 -6.09 -8.60 17.31
CA SER A 174 -7.30 -8.01 17.85
C SER A 174 -7.97 -9.00 18.81
N THR A 175 -8.07 -8.65 20.09
CA THR A 175 -8.75 -9.46 21.11
C THR A 175 -10.10 -8.86 21.50
N SER A 176 -10.22 -7.52 21.52
CA SER A 176 -11.48 -6.85 21.82
C SER A 176 -12.32 -6.52 20.57
N PRO A 177 -13.65 -6.31 20.71
CA PRO A 177 -14.50 -5.89 19.60
C PRO A 177 -14.09 -4.53 18.99
N LYS A 178 -13.60 -3.60 19.82
CA LYS A 178 -13.08 -2.30 19.36
C LYS A 178 -11.83 -2.48 18.50
N ASP A 179 -10.91 -3.35 18.93
CA ASP A 179 -9.70 -3.67 18.17
C ASP A 179 -10.03 -4.31 16.82
N PHE A 180 -11.10 -5.10 16.75
CA PHE A 180 -11.53 -5.71 15.50
C PHE A 180 -11.95 -4.65 14.48
N VAL A 181 -12.76 -3.67 14.90
CA VAL A 181 -13.19 -2.57 14.02
C VAL A 181 -11.98 -1.74 13.59
N GLN A 182 -11.11 -1.37 14.53
CA GLN A 182 -9.97 -0.51 14.23
C GLN A 182 -8.90 -1.21 13.39
N TYR A 183 -8.50 -2.43 13.77
CA TYR A 183 -7.36 -3.11 13.15
C TYR A 183 -7.76 -3.89 11.90
N ASP A 184 -8.91 -4.57 11.89
CA ASP A 184 -9.26 -5.48 10.81
C ASP A 184 -10.25 -4.92 9.78
N GLN A 185 -11.15 -4.01 10.18
CA GLN A 185 -12.02 -3.28 9.22
C GLN A 185 -11.42 -1.95 8.78
N GLY A 186 -10.61 -1.31 9.64
CA GLY A 186 -9.94 -0.05 9.38
C GLY A 186 -8.44 -0.20 9.10
N GLU A 187 -7.99 -1.30 8.51
CA GLU A 187 -6.58 -1.66 8.46
C GLU A 187 -5.69 -0.65 7.72
N ASP A 188 -6.21 -0.01 6.68
CA ASP A 188 -5.50 1.03 5.92
C ASP A 188 -5.39 2.33 6.74
N ARG A 189 -6.48 2.70 7.44
CA ARG A 189 -6.51 3.83 8.38
C ARG A 189 -5.58 3.59 9.56
N TRP A 190 -5.60 2.39 10.12
CA TRP A 190 -4.74 2.02 11.24
C TRP A 190 -3.25 2.11 10.89
N LEU A 191 -2.87 1.68 9.69
CA LEU A 191 -1.50 1.82 9.21
C LEU A 191 -1.10 3.31 9.11
N CYS A 192 -1.99 4.17 8.63
CA CYS A 192 -1.74 5.63 8.57
C CYS A 192 -1.59 6.23 9.98
N THR A 193 -2.44 5.83 10.93
CA THR A 193 -2.32 6.27 12.33
C THR A 193 -0.96 5.90 12.91
N LEU A 194 -0.48 4.68 12.67
CA LEU A 194 0.84 4.25 13.15
C LEU A 194 1.97 5.07 12.52
N LEU A 195 1.87 5.43 11.24
CA LEU A 195 2.85 6.31 10.59
C LEU A 195 2.91 7.69 11.27
N LEU A 196 1.74 8.29 11.52
CA LEU A 196 1.63 9.58 12.19
C LEU A 196 2.19 9.52 13.62
N GLN A 197 1.87 8.45 14.38
CA GLN A 197 2.40 8.24 15.73
C GLN A 197 3.92 8.09 15.77
N ASN A 198 4.54 7.60 14.70
CA ASN A 198 5.99 7.49 14.57
C ASN A 198 6.65 8.76 14.00
N GLY A 199 5.90 9.88 13.92
CA GLY A 199 6.41 11.18 13.46
C GLY A 199 6.55 11.32 11.95
N TYR A 200 6.03 10.37 11.17
CA TYR A 200 5.94 10.50 9.72
C TYR A 200 4.71 11.31 9.31
N ARG A 201 4.78 11.88 8.11
CA ARG A 201 3.66 12.59 7.49
C ARG A 201 3.05 11.73 6.39
N VAL A 202 1.74 11.78 6.27
CA VAL A 202 1.00 11.26 5.12
C VAL A 202 0.58 12.47 4.28
N ALA A 203 0.88 12.45 2.98
CA ALA A 203 0.52 13.52 2.06
C ALA A 203 -0.47 13.05 1.00
N TYR A 204 -1.19 14.00 0.40
CA TYR A 204 -2.19 13.74 -0.61
C TYR A 204 -1.84 14.49 -1.89
N ALA A 205 -1.84 13.77 -3.00
CA ALA A 205 -1.51 14.29 -4.31
C ALA A 205 -2.78 14.48 -5.13
N ALA A 206 -3.32 15.70 -5.12
CA ALA A 206 -4.56 16.03 -5.84
C ALA A 206 -4.44 15.93 -7.37
N ALA A 207 -3.22 16.06 -7.90
CA ALA A 207 -2.95 16.01 -9.33
C ALA A 207 -2.57 14.59 -9.82
N CYS A 208 -2.55 13.60 -8.93
CA CYS A 208 -2.30 12.21 -9.26
C CYS A 208 -3.63 11.47 -9.37
N ASP A 209 -4.20 11.41 -10.58
CA ASP A 209 -5.47 10.73 -10.80
C ASP A 209 -5.28 9.24 -11.10
N ALA A 210 -6.08 8.42 -10.41
CA ALA A 210 -6.27 7.00 -10.68
C ALA A 210 -7.76 6.73 -10.84
N TYR A 211 -8.11 5.75 -11.68
CA TYR A 211 -9.48 5.45 -12.06
C TYR A 211 -9.81 4.02 -11.69
N THR A 212 -10.99 3.77 -11.13
CA THR A 212 -11.46 2.39 -10.98
C THR A 212 -11.92 1.86 -12.34
N CYS A 213 -11.61 0.61 -12.67
CA CYS A 213 -12.08 -0.05 -13.88
C CYS A 213 -13.60 -0.31 -13.81
N LYS A 214 -14.26 -0.32 -14.97
CA LYS A 214 -15.70 -0.63 -15.13
C LYS A 214 -16.00 -2.10 -14.92
#